data_AF-A0A954K0C5-F1
#
_entry.id   AF-A0A954K0C5-F1
#
_cell.length_a   1.000
_cell.length_b   1.000
_cell.length_c   1.000
_cell.angle_alpha   90.00
_cell.angle_beta   90.00
_cell.angle_gamma   90.00
#
_symmetry.space_group_name_H-M   'P 1'
#
loop_
_entity.id
_entity.type
_entity.pdbx_description
1 polymer ?
#
loop_
_entity_poly.entity_id
_entity_poly.type
_entity_poly.pdbx_seq_one_letter_code
_entity_poly.pdbx_strand_id
1 'polypeptide(L)'
;VSELSTRDYLMRYDVEVSGFPSSHAGHLCLLKLKEDDYPGTTRLEEWPSWTLPVLQWGRDQGGVVGYSHSGWGLALPDIMPDGSRKFPGKDWGGAPQNWQGRAAATLPDYAMPRFDGIGANEYVVTTAHNVCDFISAVDTPAIWELNIWYHTLNCGMTTRISGETDFPCIYGDRVGLGRIYVQLDKDQELTYDTWIEGLRDGRSYCGDGLSHILDFKVDDVGVGQRTGDTPLSTLRLDAPKAVNVTFNAAALLEETPTELTESIRNKRLDEKPYWHLERCRQGATRNVPVEIIVNGEVVATKELVADGHVESMTFPVEISESSWVAVRILPSVHTNPVFVQIGDKPIRASRRSAEWCENAVKVCWEAKQNRIRPEERDAAKLAYDQAAAIYSKIREEAAKD
;
A
#
# COMPACT_ATOMS: atom_id res chain seq x y z
N VAL A 1 7.86 -14.22 21.53
CA VAL A 1 8.53 -14.88 20.38
C VAL A 1 8.30 -16.38 20.52
N SER A 2 7.91 -17.07 19.45
CA SER A 2 7.57 -18.51 19.46
C SER A 2 8.82 -19.37 19.72
N GLU A 3 8.64 -20.52 20.38
CA GLU A 3 9.71 -21.53 20.58
C GLU A 3 10.24 -22.11 19.26
N LEU A 4 9.48 -21.97 18.16
CA LEU A 4 9.91 -22.37 16.81
C LEU A 4 10.92 -21.40 16.18
N SER A 5 11.23 -20.29 16.85
CA SER A 5 12.21 -19.32 16.38
C SER A 5 13.62 -19.88 16.52
N THR A 6 14.48 -19.57 15.55
CA THR A 6 15.92 -19.84 15.59
C THR A 6 16.71 -18.53 15.49
N ARG A 7 18.04 -18.62 15.44
CA ARG A 7 18.89 -17.44 15.26
C ARG A 7 18.58 -16.65 13.99
N ASP A 8 18.19 -17.35 12.92
CA ASP A 8 18.02 -16.75 11.60
C ASP A 8 16.54 -16.52 11.25
N TYR A 9 15.61 -17.02 12.07
CA TYR A 9 14.17 -16.95 11.82
C TYR A 9 13.41 -16.67 13.10
N LEU A 10 12.60 -15.60 13.09
CA LEU A 10 11.72 -15.26 14.20
C LEU A 10 10.28 -15.56 13.81
N MET A 11 9.56 -16.29 14.65
CA MET A 11 8.12 -16.49 14.52
C MET A 11 7.41 -15.76 15.65
N ARG A 12 6.45 -14.91 15.28
CA ARG A 12 5.67 -14.08 16.20
C ARG A 12 4.19 -14.18 15.84
N TYR A 13 3.37 -14.13 16.88
CA TYR A 13 1.92 -13.97 16.79
C TYR A 13 1.57 -12.63 17.42
N ASP A 14 0.75 -11.86 16.72
CA ASP A 14 0.15 -10.61 17.16
C ASP A 14 -1.33 -10.62 16.72
N VAL A 15 -2.05 -9.51 16.92
CA VAL A 15 -3.51 -9.48 16.75
C VAL A 15 -3.89 -9.10 15.33
N GLU A 16 -4.68 -9.97 14.70
CA GLU A 16 -5.47 -9.63 13.52
C GLU A 16 -6.93 -9.39 13.94
N VAL A 17 -7.46 -8.23 13.57
CA VAL A 17 -8.87 -7.87 13.78
C VAL A 17 -9.69 -8.33 12.58
N SER A 18 -9.96 -9.62 12.53
CA SER A 18 -10.77 -10.30 11.51
C SER A 18 -11.88 -11.10 12.19
N GLY A 19 -13.14 -10.91 11.74
CA GLY A 19 -14.32 -11.45 12.44
C GLY A 19 -14.78 -10.64 13.67
N PHE A 20 -14.07 -9.56 14.02
CA PHE A 20 -14.49 -8.59 15.05
C PHE A 20 -15.64 -7.71 14.55
N PRO A 21 -16.36 -7.00 15.45
CA PRO A 21 -17.43 -6.08 15.05
C PRO A 21 -17.02 -5.05 14.00
N SER A 22 -15.74 -4.62 13.95
CA SER A 22 -15.20 -3.68 12.96
C SER A 22 -14.76 -4.30 11.63
N SER A 23 -14.71 -5.63 11.51
CA SER A 23 -14.17 -6.36 10.33
C SER A 23 -14.86 -5.97 9.02
N HIS A 24 -16.14 -5.57 9.06
CA HIS A 24 -16.85 -5.11 7.87
C HIS A 24 -16.28 -3.82 7.28
N ALA A 25 -15.69 -2.97 8.12
CA ALA A 25 -15.08 -1.69 7.76
C ALA A 25 -13.58 -1.84 7.44
N GLY A 26 -12.94 -2.87 7.99
CA GLY A 26 -11.69 -3.41 7.47
C GLY A 26 -10.99 -4.34 8.44
N HIS A 27 -10.06 -5.13 7.91
CA HIS A 27 -9.26 -6.04 8.72
C HIS A 27 -7.99 -5.33 9.14
N LEU A 28 -7.69 -5.37 10.44
CA LEU A 28 -6.58 -4.64 11.02
C LEU A 28 -5.48 -5.60 11.45
N CYS A 29 -4.25 -5.12 11.33
CA CYS A 29 -3.07 -5.74 11.89
C CYS A 29 -2.58 -4.85 13.04
N LEU A 30 -2.59 -5.37 14.26
CA LEU A 30 -2.15 -4.67 15.47
C LEU A 30 -0.91 -5.37 16.01
N LEU A 31 0.25 -4.78 15.72
CA LEU A 31 1.55 -5.35 16.03
C LEU A 31 2.13 -4.70 17.29
N LYS A 32 2.93 -5.46 18.05
CA LYS A 32 3.66 -4.96 19.22
C LYS A 32 2.74 -4.29 20.26
N LEU A 33 1.55 -4.86 20.47
CA LEU A 33 0.68 -4.43 21.56
C LEU A 33 1.29 -4.82 22.92
N LYS A 34 1.08 -3.97 23.93
CA LYS A 34 1.37 -4.28 25.33
C LYS A 34 0.21 -4.99 26.01
N GLU A 35 -1.01 -4.60 25.62
CA GLU A 35 -2.30 -5.14 26.01
C GLU A 35 -3.07 -5.47 24.72
N ASP A 36 -3.51 -6.72 24.58
CA ASP A 36 -4.24 -7.22 23.42
C ASP A 36 -5.76 -7.28 23.61
N ASP A 37 -6.26 -7.04 24.83
CA ASP A 37 -7.69 -6.87 25.12
C ASP A 37 -8.12 -5.39 25.05
N TYR A 38 -9.14 -5.09 24.24
CA TYR A 38 -9.66 -3.73 24.14
C TYR A 38 -10.24 -3.26 25.49
N PRO A 39 -9.95 -2.03 25.96
CA PRO A 39 -10.25 -1.61 27.32
C PRO A 39 -11.74 -1.68 27.66
N GLY A 40 -12.05 -2.21 28.84
CA GLY A 40 -13.42 -2.29 29.35
C GLY A 40 -14.29 -3.35 28.65
N THR A 41 -13.70 -4.22 27.84
CA THR A 41 -14.40 -5.36 27.23
C THR A 41 -14.10 -6.65 27.98
N THR A 42 -15.06 -7.55 27.97
CA THR A 42 -14.96 -8.93 28.48
C THR A 42 -15.23 -9.95 27.39
N ARG A 43 -15.81 -9.52 26.27
CA ARG A 43 -16.06 -10.34 25.08
C ARG A 43 -15.68 -9.59 23.81
N LEU A 44 -15.34 -10.35 22.78
CA LEU A 44 -14.98 -9.84 21.47
C LEU A 44 -16.09 -8.98 20.83
N GLU A 45 -17.37 -9.28 21.07
CA GLU A 45 -18.47 -8.49 20.47
C GLU A 45 -18.60 -7.08 21.05
N GLU A 46 -17.94 -6.80 22.18
CA GLU A 46 -17.94 -5.50 22.84
C GLU A 46 -16.87 -4.55 22.27
N TRP A 47 -15.92 -5.08 21.48
CA TRP A 47 -14.93 -4.28 20.76
C TRP A 47 -15.61 -3.32 19.77
N PRO A 48 -15.04 -2.14 19.48
CA PRO A 48 -15.63 -1.16 18.57
C PRO A 48 -16.08 -1.74 17.23
N SER A 49 -17.19 -1.25 16.69
CA SER A 49 -17.77 -1.72 15.42
C SER A 49 -17.26 -1.01 14.17
N TRP A 50 -16.17 -0.26 14.31
CA TRP A 50 -15.45 0.48 13.26
C TRP A 50 -13.97 0.63 13.64
N THR A 51 -13.11 0.94 12.66
CA THR A 51 -11.67 0.68 12.77
C THR A 51 -10.87 1.78 13.49
N LEU A 52 -11.28 3.05 13.36
CA LEU A 52 -10.53 4.18 13.93
C LEU A 52 -10.21 4.05 15.42
N PRO A 53 -11.17 3.79 16.33
CA PRO A 53 -10.87 3.67 17.76
C PRO A 53 -9.94 2.51 18.09
N VAL A 54 -10.00 1.41 17.31
CA VAL A 54 -9.11 0.25 17.49
C VAL A 54 -7.67 0.60 17.12
N LEU A 55 -7.47 1.30 16.00
CA LEU A 55 -6.14 1.78 15.61
C LEU A 55 -5.59 2.81 16.59
N GLN A 56 -6.42 3.76 17.06
CA GLN A 56 -6.03 4.74 18.08
C GLN A 56 -5.56 4.05 19.36
N TRP A 57 -6.35 3.10 19.87
CA TRP A 57 -5.98 2.33 21.05
C TRP A 57 -4.66 1.57 20.88
N GLY A 58 -4.49 0.85 19.76
CA GLY A 58 -3.25 0.11 19.50
C GLY A 58 -2.03 1.03 19.40
N ARG A 59 -2.19 2.21 18.80
CA ARG A 59 -1.13 3.21 18.69
C ARG A 59 -0.78 3.89 20.02
N ASP A 60 -1.77 4.22 20.84
CA ASP A 60 -1.59 4.94 22.12
C ASP A 60 -0.73 4.15 23.13
N GLN A 61 -0.71 2.82 23.01
CA GLN A 61 0.17 1.97 23.82
C GLN A 61 1.57 1.74 23.20
N GLY A 62 1.83 2.25 22.00
CA GLY A 62 3.08 2.13 21.26
C GLY A 62 3.13 0.97 20.27
N GLY A 63 1.98 0.42 19.87
CA GLY A 63 1.87 -0.58 18.81
C GLY A 63 2.14 -0.01 17.42
N VAL A 64 2.35 -0.89 16.44
CA VAL A 64 2.39 -0.55 15.01
C VAL A 64 1.11 -1.07 14.39
N VAL A 65 0.29 -0.18 13.86
CA VAL A 65 -1.10 -0.51 13.52
C VAL A 65 -1.39 -0.18 12.06
N GLY A 66 -2.15 -1.06 11.41
CA GLY A 66 -2.45 -0.93 10.00
C GLY A 66 -3.55 -1.84 9.54
N TYR A 67 -3.69 -1.99 8.22
CA TYR A 67 -4.62 -2.94 7.60
C TYR A 67 -3.84 -4.16 7.12
N SER A 68 -4.31 -5.36 7.49
CA SER A 68 -3.68 -6.63 7.09
C SER A 68 -3.71 -6.75 5.57
N HIS A 69 -4.89 -6.79 4.94
CA HIS A 69 -5.00 -6.84 3.49
C HIS A 69 -5.88 -5.72 2.94
N SER A 70 -5.51 -5.22 1.76
CA SER A 70 -6.26 -4.18 1.05
C SER A 70 -7.66 -4.67 0.62
N GLY A 71 -7.79 -5.91 0.17
CA GLY A 71 -9.06 -6.61 0.01
C GLY A 71 -9.99 -6.13 -1.13
N TRP A 72 -11.15 -6.77 -1.24
CA TRP A 72 -12.06 -6.67 -2.40
C TRP A 72 -13.02 -5.49 -2.36
N GLY A 73 -13.22 -4.86 -1.20
CA GLY A 73 -13.98 -3.62 -1.14
C GLY A 73 -13.34 -2.47 -1.94
N LEU A 74 -12.04 -2.60 -2.25
CA LEU A 74 -11.27 -1.67 -3.09
C LEU A 74 -11.31 -2.01 -4.59
N ALA A 75 -12.10 -3.00 -5.00
CA ALA A 75 -12.19 -3.39 -6.40
C ALA A 75 -12.58 -2.22 -7.32
N LEU A 76 -11.89 -2.10 -8.44
CA LEU A 76 -12.17 -1.10 -9.47
C LEU A 76 -13.04 -1.70 -10.59
N PRO A 77 -13.92 -0.89 -11.20
CA PRO A 77 -14.67 -1.33 -12.37
C PRO A 77 -13.75 -1.52 -13.58
N ASP A 78 -14.08 -2.49 -14.43
CA ASP A 78 -13.41 -2.74 -15.69
C ASP A 78 -13.66 -1.61 -16.71
N ILE A 79 -12.74 -1.48 -17.65
CA ILE A 79 -12.87 -0.62 -18.83
C ILE A 79 -13.54 -1.42 -19.93
N MET A 80 -14.75 -1.01 -20.32
CA MET A 80 -15.53 -1.65 -21.38
C MET A 80 -15.03 -1.24 -22.77
N PRO A 81 -15.37 -2.00 -23.84
CA PRO A 81 -14.98 -1.63 -25.21
C PRO A 81 -15.46 -0.25 -25.67
N ASP A 82 -16.56 0.26 -25.11
CA ASP A 82 -17.10 1.60 -25.36
C ASP A 82 -16.48 2.68 -24.46
N GLY A 83 -15.49 2.33 -23.64
CA GLY A 83 -14.83 3.22 -22.67
C GLY A 83 -15.60 3.43 -21.36
N SER A 84 -16.82 2.90 -21.23
CA SER A 84 -17.57 2.96 -19.96
C SER A 84 -16.90 2.11 -18.87
N ARG A 85 -17.21 2.42 -17.60
CA ARG A 85 -16.70 1.67 -16.45
C ARG A 85 -17.79 0.78 -15.86
N LYS A 86 -17.57 -0.53 -15.78
CA LYS A 86 -18.54 -1.49 -15.23
C LYS A 86 -17.88 -2.55 -14.35
N PHE A 87 -18.55 -2.93 -13.26
CA PHE A 87 -18.06 -4.01 -12.40
C PHE A 87 -18.36 -5.38 -13.02
N PRO A 88 -17.40 -6.32 -13.05
CA PRO A 88 -17.62 -7.66 -13.60
C PRO A 88 -18.56 -8.54 -12.74
N GLY A 89 -18.87 -8.12 -11.51
CA GLY A 89 -19.83 -8.80 -10.63
C GLY A 89 -19.32 -10.12 -10.04
N LYS A 90 -18.01 -10.27 -9.90
CA LYS A 90 -17.37 -11.43 -9.28
C LYS A 90 -16.66 -10.99 -7.99
N ASP A 91 -16.96 -11.68 -6.89
CA ASP A 91 -16.58 -11.24 -5.54
C ASP A 91 -15.07 -11.27 -5.29
N TRP A 92 -14.32 -12.13 -5.98
CA TRP A 92 -12.90 -12.42 -5.68
C TRP A 92 -11.92 -12.05 -6.81
N GLY A 93 -12.32 -11.11 -7.67
CA GLY A 93 -11.55 -10.71 -8.86
C GLY A 93 -11.71 -11.66 -10.05
N GLY A 94 -11.31 -11.16 -11.22
CA GLY A 94 -11.55 -11.76 -12.52
C GLY A 94 -12.94 -11.40 -13.04
N ALA A 95 -13.32 -12.01 -14.16
CA ALA A 95 -14.59 -11.71 -14.81
C ALA A 95 -15.32 -12.96 -15.31
N PRO A 96 -16.65 -12.89 -15.53
CA PRO A 96 -17.40 -13.94 -16.22
C PRO A 96 -16.84 -14.22 -17.63
N GLN A 97 -17.03 -15.44 -18.13
CA GLN A 97 -16.43 -15.90 -19.41
C GLN A 97 -16.77 -15.04 -20.63
N ASN A 98 -17.97 -14.44 -20.67
CA ASN A 98 -18.43 -13.59 -21.77
C ASN A 98 -18.17 -12.09 -21.55
N TRP A 99 -17.47 -11.73 -20.47
CA TRP A 99 -17.16 -10.35 -20.14
C TRP A 99 -16.13 -9.76 -21.09
N GLN A 100 -16.45 -8.61 -21.68
CA GLN A 100 -15.60 -7.92 -22.66
C GLN A 100 -14.77 -6.78 -22.04
N GLY A 101 -15.01 -6.47 -20.77
CA GLY A 101 -14.26 -5.44 -20.06
C GLY A 101 -12.85 -5.91 -19.74
N ARG A 102 -11.92 -4.96 -19.71
CA ARG A 102 -10.53 -5.19 -19.28
C ARG A 102 -10.37 -4.71 -17.84
N ALA A 103 -9.65 -5.47 -17.03
CA ALA A 103 -9.28 -5.07 -15.68
C ALA A 103 -8.60 -3.70 -15.69
N ALA A 104 -8.82 -2.91 -14.63
CA ALA A 104 -8.07 -1.68 -14.41
C ALA A 104 -6.56 -1.98 -14.41
N ALA A 105 -5.79 -1.13 -15.10
CA ALA A 105 -4.36 -1.34 -15.34
C ALA A 105 -3.53 -0.05 -15.21
N THR A 106 -4.14 1.04 -14.75
CA THR A 106 -3.52 2.35 -14.60
C THR A 106 -3.52 2.77 -13.15
N LEU A 107 -2.52 3.55 -12.74
CA LEU A 107 -2.40 4.15 -11.42
C LEU A 107 -1.94 5.59 -11.59
N PRO A 108 -2.57 6.58 -10.93
CA PRO A 108 -3.87 6.48 -10.27
C PRO A 108 -5.03 6.24 -11.26
N ASP A 109 -6.04 5.48 -10.85
CA ASP A 109 -7.32 5.30 -11.54
C ASP A 109 -8.44 5.98 -10.74
N TYR A 110 -9.13 6.91 -11.39
CA TYR A 110 -10.14 7.74 -10.75
C TYR A 110 -11.53 7.10 -10.69
N ALA A 111 -11.71 5.87 -11.14
CA ALA A 111 -12.93 5.14 -10.86
C ALA A 111 -13.07 4.91 -9.35
N MET A 112 -14.31 4.96 -8.86
CA MET A 112 -14.61 4.85 -7.44
C MET A 112 -14.88 3.38 -7.08
N PRO A 113 -14.11 2.78 -6.15
CA PRO A 113 -14.48 1.52 -5.53
C PRO A 113 -15.81 1.65 -4.80
N ARG A 114 -16.46 0.52 -4.57
CA ARG A 114 -17.75 0.50 -3.86
C ARG A 114 -17.60 0.47 -2.35
N PHE A 115 -16.43 0.07 -1.84
CA PHE A 115 -16.19 -0.14 -0.41
C PHE A 115 -17.20 -1.12 0.22
N ASP A 116 -17.79 -2.03 -0.58
CA ASP A 116 -18.90 -2.91 -0.18
C ASP A 116 -18.44 -4.33 0.21
N GLY A 117 -17.15 -4.63 0.09
CA GLY A 117 -16.52 -5.89 0.50
C GLY A 117 -15.68 -5.77 1.79
N ILE A 118 -14.86 -6.79 2.07
CA ILE A 118 -13.84 -6.78 3.13
C ILE A 118 -12.53 -6.16 2.62
N GLY A 119 -11.64 -5.77 3.53
CA GLY A 119 -10.37 -5.11 3.21
C GLY A 119 -10.26 -3.71 3.80
N ALA A 120 -9.24 -2.96 3.39
CA ALA A 120 -8.86 -1.66 3.93
C ALA A 120 -9.82 -0.51 3.55
N ASN A 121 -11.13 -0.69 3.77
CA ASN A 121 -12.14 0.27 3.31
C ASN A 121 -12.07 1.60 4.08
N GLU A 122 -11.98 1.54 5.41
CA GLU A 122 -11.84 2.72 6.26
C GLU A 122 -10.44 3.35 6.24
N TYR A 123 -9.50 2.80 5.47
CA TYR A 123 -8.14 3.35 5.33
C TYR A 123 -8.17 4.83 4.93
N VAL A 124 -9.06 5.22 4.00
CA VAL A 124 -9.21 6.61 3.55
C VAL A 124 -9.60 7.56 4.69
N VAL A 125 -10.24 7.06 5.75
CA VAL A 125 -10.57 7.81 6.96
C VAL A 125 -9.40 7.79 7.93
N THR A 126 -8.87 6.62 8.27
CA THR A 126 -7.89 6.45 9.34
C THR A 126 -6.51 7.04 9.00
N THR A 127 -6.13 7.07 7.73
CA THR A 127 -4.92 7.80 7.28
C THR A 127 -5.07 9.31 7.44
N ALA A 128 -6.26 9.88 7.18
CA ALA A 128 -6.52 11.31 7.36
C ALA A 128 -6.49 11.74 8.84
N HIS A 129 -6.81 10.82 9.75
CA HIS A 129 -6.62 10.99 11.19
C HIS A 129 -5.19 10.74 11.67
N ASN A 130 -4.27 10.37 10.77
CA ASN A 130 -2.87 10.07 11.07
C ASN A 130 -2.73 8.98 12.15
N VAL A 131 -3.55 7.93 12.11
CA VAL A 131 -3.48 6.80 13.04
C VAL A 131 -3.06 5.48 12.39
N CYS A 132 -2.98 5.43 11.06
CA CYS A 132 -2.63 4.24 10.30
C CYS A 132 -1.14 4.29 9.90
N ASP A 133 -0.32 3.41 10.47
CA ASP A 133 1.11 3.34 10.21
C ASP A 133 1.39 2.69 8.84
N PHE A 134 0.63 1.64 8.47
CA PHE A 134 0.77 0.96 7.19
C PHE A 134 -0.54 0.40 6.61
N ILE A 135 -0.57 0.23 5.29
CA ILE A 135 -1.53 -0.62 4.57
C ILE A 135 -0.74 -1.77 3.93
N SER A 136 -1.16 -3.03 4.12
CA SER A 136 -0.52 -4.12 3.39
C SER A 136 -1.19 -4.43 2.06
N ALA A 137 -0.35 -4.97 1.17
CA ALA A 137 -0.64 -5.31 -0.20
C ALA A 137 -0.05 -6.70 -0.51
N VAL A 138 -0.06 -7.06 -1.80
CA VAL A 138 0.50 -8.29 -2.38
C VAL A 138 -0.44 -9.51 -2.29
N ASP A 139 -1.55 -9.40 -1.56
CA ASP A 139 -2.56 -10.45 -1.42
C ASP A 139 -3.75 -10.28 -2.37
N THR A 140 -4.06 -9.08 -2.85
CA THR A 140 -5.16 -8.79 -3.80
C THR A 140 -4.63 -8.09 -5.08
N PRO A 141 -5.48 -7.81 -6.11
CA PRO A 141 -5.01 -7.17 -7.35
C PRO A 141 -4.26 -5.85 -7.12
N ALA A 142 -2.98 -5.80 -7.54
CA ALA A 142 -2.07 -4.70 -7.28
C ALA A 142 -2.64 -3.30 -7.59
N ILE A 143 -3.42 -3.18 -8.67
CA ILE A 143 -4.02 -1.91 -9.06
C ILE A 143 -5.06 -1.46 -8.03
N TRP A 144 -5.82 -2.36 -7.41
CA TRP A 144 -6.81 -1.98 -6.40
C TRP A 144 -6.14 -1.48 -5.12
N GLU A 145 -5.11 -2.19 -4.68
CA GLU A 145 -4.35 -1.92 -3.45
C GLU A 145 -3.57 -0.61 -3.55
N LEU A 146 -2.81 -0.45 -4.64
CA LEU A 146 -1.96 0.74 -4.85
C LEU A 146 -2.79 2.00 -5.14
N ASN A 147 -4.00 1.88 -5.70
CA ASN A 147 -4.76 3.04 -6.13
C ASN A 147 -5.19 3.94 -4.97
N ILE A 148 -5.79 3.36 -3.93
CA ILE A 148 -6.19 4.13 -2.74
C ILE A 148 -4.97 4.73 -2.05
N TRP A 149 -3.87 3.97 -1.96
CA TRP A 149 -2.63 4.42 -1.35
C TRP A 149 -2.05 5.61 -2.13
N TYR A 150 -1.95 5.53 -3.46
CA TYR A 150 -1.47 6.62 -4.32
C TYR A 150 -2.32 7.89 -4.18
N HIS A 151 -3.65 7.78 -4.17
CA HIS A 151 -4.52 8.94 -3.97
C HIS A 151 -4.27 9.61 -2.60
N THR A 152 -4.07 8.83 -1.54
CA THR A 152 -3.77 9.36 -0.21
C THR A 152 -2.36 9.98 -0.12
N LEU A 153 -1.34 9.40 -0.78
CA LEU A 153 -0.01 9.99 -0.87
C LEU A 153 -0.03 11.32 -1.64
N ASN A 154 -0.81 11.40 -2.72
CA ASN A 154 -1.02 12.64 -3.48
C ASN A 154 -1.68 13.75 -2.64
N CYS A 155 -2.41 13.39 -1.59
CA CYS A 155 -2.97 14.30 -0.60
C CYS A 155 -1.97 14.68 0.52
N GLY A 156 -0.78 14.08 0.52
CA GLY A 156 0.27 14.31 1.51
C GLY A 156 0.15 13.46 2.77
N MET A 157 -0.64 12.38 2.73
CA MET A 157 -0.61 11.36 3.78
C MET A 157 0.71 10.59 3.73
N THR A 158 1.15 10.06 4.87
CA THR A 158 2.47 9.40 4.99
C THR A 158 2.40 7.93 5.39
N THR A 159 1.21 7.31 5.34
CA THR A 159 1.04 5.88 5.65
C THR A 159 1.94 5.02 4.76
N ARG A 160 2.61 4.04 5.38
CA ARG A 160 3.55 3.13 4.70
C ARG A 160 2.83 2.01 3.96
N ILE A 161 3.53 1.38 3.03
CA ILE A 161 3.09 0.12 2.42
C ILE A 161 3.85 -1.07 3.02
N SER A 162 3.14 -2.16 3.25
CA SER A 162 3.66 -3.45 3.71
C SER A 162 3.23 -4.57 2.75
N GLY A 163 3.80 -5.75 2.89
CA GLY A 163 3.41 -6.94 2.13
C GLY A 163 2.98 -8.08 3.05
N GLU A 164 1.86 -8.72 2.73
CA GLU A 164 1.39 -9.92 3.42
C GLU A 164 0.81 -10.97 2.46
N THR A 165 0.38 -12.11 2.99
CA THR A 165 -0.13 -13.24 2.17
C THR A 165 -1.59 -13.60 2.46
N ASP A 166 -2.11 -13.28 3.65
CA ASP A 166 -3.38 -13.82 4.18
C ASP A 166 -3.52 -15.34 3.95
N PHE A 167 -2.58 -16.11 4.52
CA PHE A 167 -2.55 -17.57 4.42
C PHE A 167 -3.42 -18.20 5.53
N PRO A 168 -4.30 -19.18 5.22
CA PRO A 168 -4.57 -19.77 3.91
C PRO A 168 -5.79 -19.15 3.17
N CYS A 169 -6.37 -18.06 3.69
CA CYS A 169 -7.67 -17.53 3.25
C CYS A 169 -7.67 -17.03 1.80
N ILE A 170 -6.68 -16.22 1.42
CA ILE A 170 -6.51 -15.75 0.05
C ILE A 170 -5.65 -16.75 -0.73
N TYR A 171 -4.49 -17.11 -0.22
CA TYR A 171 -3.59 -18.04 -0.89
C TYR A 171 -3.39 -19.29 -0.05
N GLY A 172 -3.76 -20.45 -0.62
CA GLY A 172 -3.55 -21.76 0.01
C GLY A 172 -2.20 -22.41 -0.34
N ASP A 173 -1.43 -21.84 -1.27
CA ASP A 173 -0.25 -22.50 -1.83
C ASP A 173 0.92 -22.55 -0.85
N ARG A 174 1.23 -21.42 -0.18
CA ARG A 174 2.31 -21.30 0.81
C ARG A 174 2.23 -19.99 1.61
N VAL A 175 2.83 -19.99 2.79
CA VAL A 175 3.17 -18.77 3.53
C VAL A 175 4.25 -17.97 2.78
N GLY A 176 4.15 -16.65 2.76
CA GLY A 176 5.18 -15.76 2.20
C GLY A 176 5.12 -15.63 0.68
N LEU A 177 3.92 -15.59 0.10
CA LEU A 177 3.72 -15.14 -1.28
C LEU A 177 3.93 -13.64 -1.36
N GLY A 178 3.21 -12.88 -0.55
CA GLY A 178 3.49 -11.47 -0.34
C GLY A 178 4.42 -11.28 0.85
N ARG A 179 5.41 -10.40 0.65
CA ARG A 179 6.52 -10.21 1.55
C ARG A 179 6.80 -8.73 1.74
N ILE A 180 7.30 -8.40 2.91
CA ILE A 180 7.96 -7.14 3.20
C ILE A 180 9.43 -7.40 3.53
N TYR A 181 10.29 -6.53 3.02
CA TYR A 181 11.73 -6.55 3.25
C TYR A 181 12.10 -5.30 4.02
N VAL A 182 12.50 -5.45 5.28
CA VAL A 182 12.87 -4.35 6.17
C VAL A 182 14.39 -4.27 6.27
N GLN A 183 14.94 -3.08 6.00
CA GLN A 183 16.36 -2.81 6.15
C GLN A 183 16.71 -2.60 7.63
N LEU A 184 17.72 -3.33 8.10
CA LEU A 184 18.37 -3.12 9.38
C LEU A 184 19.74 -2.47 9.17
N ASP A 185 20.24 -1.77 10.18
CA ASP A 185 21.61 -1.27 10.13
C ASP A 185 22.60 -2.45 10.16
N LYS A 186 23.78 -2.27 9.56
CA LYS A 186 24.76 -3.36 9.33
C LYS A 186 25.10 -4.16 10.59
N ASP A 187 25.19 -3.49 11.73
CA ASP A 187 25.55 -4.09 13.02
C ASP A 187 24.35 -4.24 13.97
N GLN A 188 23.12 -4.00 13.48
CA GLN A 188 21.89 -4.11 14.26
C GLN A 188 21.42 -5.56 14.30
N GLU A 189 21.14 -6.06 15.50
CA GLU A 189 20.60 -7.40 15.70
C GLU A 189 19.18 -7.53 15.11
N LEU A 190 18.92 -8.66 14.45
CA LEU A 190 17.57 -9.02 14.02
C LEU A 190 16.76 -9.46 15.25
N THR A 191 15.90 -8.56 15.72
CA THR A 191 14.89 -8.82 16.74
C THR A 191 13.52 -8.43 16.18
N TYR A 192 12.45 -8.91 16.80
CA TYR A 192 11.10 -8.47 16.44
C TYR A 192 10.95 -6.96 16.59
N ASP A 193 11.45 -6.38 17.69
CA ASP A 193 11.34 -4.95 17.93
C ASP A 193 12.10 -4.12 16.90
N THR A 194 13.33 -4.50 16.56
CA THR A 194 14.12 -3.78 15.54
C THR A 194 13.47 -3.86 14.16
N TRP A 195 12.92 -5.02 13.79
CA TRP A 195 12.20 -5.19 12.53
C TRP A 195 10.89 -4.39 12.48
N ILE A 196 10.10 -4.40 13.55
CA ILE A 196 8.81 -3.70 13.61
C ILE A 196 8.98 -2.18 13.60
N GLU A 197 10.00 -1.65 14.25
CA GLU A 197 10.31 -0.22 14.12
C GLU A 197 10.74 0.14 12.70
N GLY A 198 11.47 -0.74 12.00
CA GLY A 198 11.76 -0.54 10.58
C GLY A 198 10.51 -0.56 9.68
N LEU A 199 9.53 -1.42 9.97
CA LEU A 199 8.20 -1.38 9.33
C LEU A 199 7.50 -0.04 9.59
N ARG A 200 7.40 0.39 10.86
CA ARG A 200 6.80 1.68 11.25
C ARG A 200 7.46 2.85 10.52
N ASP A 201 8.79 2.86 10.46
CA ASP A 201 9.55 3.91 9.80
C ASP A 201 9.33 3.94 8.28
N GLY A 202 8.91 2.80 7.70
CA GLY A 202 8.85 2.57 6.27
C GLY A 202 10.23 2.29 5.66
N ARG A 203 11.20 1.80 6.45
CA ARG A 203 12.53 1.34 6.01
C ARG A 203 12.43 0.02 5.23
N SER A 204 11.53 -0.02 4.25
CA SER A 204 11.11 -1.27 3.63
C SER A 204 10.51 -1.11 2.24
N TYR A 205 10.42 -2.23 1.54
CA TYR A 205 9.63 -2.43 0.33
C TYR A 205 8.85 -3.73 0.41
N CYS A 206 7.81 -3.88 -0.41
CA CYS A 206 7.00 -5.09 -0.47
C CYS A 206 6.95 -5.68 -1.89
N GLY A 207 6.72 -6.99 -2.00
CA GLY A 207 6.59 -7.66 -3.28
C GLY A 207 6.41 -9.17 -3.19
N ASP A 208 6.37 -9.81 -4.36
CA ASP A 208 6.21 -11.26 -4.55
C ASP A 208 7.47 -12.09 -4.18
N GLY A 209 8.59 -11.40 -3.92
CA GLY A 209 9.88 -11.99 -3.60
C GLY A 209 10.68 -12.51 -4.80
N LEU A 210 10.28 -12.18 -6.03
CA LEU A 210 11.03 -12.45 -7.27
C LEU A 210 11.82 -11.24 -7.77
N SER A 211 11.55 -10.06 -7.21
CA SER A 211 12.32 -8.84 -7.46
C SER A 211 12.56 -8.03 -6.20
N HIS A 212 13.64 -7.24 -6.23
CA HIS A 212 14.17 -6.51 -5.09
C HIS A 212 14.64 -5.12 -5.49
N ILE A 213 14.30 -4.13 -4.68
CA ILE A 213 14.82 -2.76 -4.77
C ILE A 213 15.51 -2.44 -3.45
N LEU A 214 16.83 -2.34 -3.46
CA LEU A 214 17.68 -2.16 -2.29
C LEU A 214 18.27 -0.76 -2.29
N ASP A 215 18.63 -0.26 -1.11
CA ASP A 215 19.34 1.01 -0.92
C ASP A 215 18.70 2.22 -1.63
N PHE A 216 17.36 2.24 -1.71
CA PHE A 216 16.62 3.34 -2.34
C PHE A 216 16.76 4.63 -1.55
N LYS A 217 17.23 5.67 -2.24
CA LYS A 217 17.35 7.03 -1.73
C LYS A 217 17.11 8.08 -2.82
N VAL A 218 16.75 9.28 -2.36
CA VAL A 218 16.69 10.50 -3.18
C VAL A 218 17.70 11.49 -2.61
N ASP A 219 18.67 11.90 -3.45
CA ASP A 219 19.90 12.55 -3.04
C ASP A 219 20.59 11.77 -1.88
N ASP A 220 20.59 12.33 -0.67
CA ASP A 220 21.21 11.77 0.53
C ASP A 220 20.20 11.18 1.53
N VAL A 221 18.91 11.13 1.18
CA VAL A 221 17.84 10.64 2.06
C VAL A 221 17.34 9.26 1.61
N GLY A 222 17.63 8.23 2.41
CA GLY A 222 17.09 6.88 2.24
C GLY A 222 15.65 6.73 2.73
N VAL A 223 14.96 5.71 2.22
CA VAL A 223 13.62 5.36 2.68
C VAL A 223 13.63 5.01 4.18
N GLY A 224 12.71 5.60 4.95
CA GLY A 224 12.59 5.46 6.40
C GLY A 224 13.77 6.02 7.21
N GLN A 225 14.68 6.75 6.57
CA GLN A 225 15.76 7.47 7.24
C GLN A 225 15.25 8.82 7.78
N ARG A 226 15.77 9.24 8.94
CA ARG A 226 15.61 10.61 9.44
C ARG A 226 16.89 11.41 9.19
N THR A 227 16.76 12.65 8.73
CA THR A 227 17.89 13.55 8.50
C THR A 227 17.72 14.81 9.35
N GLY A 228 18.45 14.90 10.46
CA GLY A 228 18.28 15.99 11.44
C GLY A 228 16.85 16.03 12.00
N ASP A 229 16.20 17.19 11.93
CA ASP A 229 14.85 17.43 12.44
C ASP A 229 13.73 17.18 11.40
N THR A 230 14.05 16.59 10.24
CA THR A 230 13.03 16.29 9.22
C THR A 230 12.16 15.09 9.63
N PRO A 231 10.90 15.03 9.15
CA PRO A 231 10.11 13.81 9.22
C PRO A 231 10.83 12.64 8.51
N LEU A 232 10.45 11.40 8.85
CA LEU A 232 11.01 10.20 8.24
C LEU A 232 10.84 10.21 6.71
N SER A 233 11.84 9.69 6.00
CA SER A 233 11.91 9.67 4.54
C SER A 233 11.75 11.06 3.90
N THR A 234 12.16 12.16 4.56
CA THR A 234 11.90 13.51 4.02
C THR A 234 13.18 14.24 3.60
N LEU A 235 13.27 14.54 2.29
CA LEU A 235 14.24 15.46 1.69
C LEU A 235 13.62 16.86 1.62
N ARG A 236 14.32 17.89 2.13
CA ARG A 236 13.91 19.29 2.01
C ARG A 236 14.71 19.99 0.94
N LEU A 237 14.02 20.75 0.09
CA LEU A 237 14.59 21.56 -0.98
C LEU A 237 14.13 23.02 -0.79
N ASP A 238 15.02 23.98 -0.99
CA ASP A 238 14.64 25.40 -0.92
C ASP A 238 13.85 25.86 -2.17
N ALA A 239 14.09 25.20 -3.31
CA ALA A 239 13.48 25.51 -4.60
C ALA A 239 13.40 24.25 -5.48
N PRO A 240 12.55 24.27 -6.53
CA PRO A 240 12.53 23.24 -7.56
C PRO A 240 13.91 22.95 -8.15
N LYS A 241 14.26 21.68 -8.26
CA LYS A 241 15.52 21.21 -8.85
C LYS A 241 15.45 19.74 -9.26
N ALA A 242 16.42 19.32 -10.07
CA ALA A 242 16.75 17.91 -10.23
C ALA A 242 17.28 17.32 -8.92
N VAL A 243 16.84 16.10 -8.61
CA VAL A 243 17.39 15.22 -7.56
C VAL A 243 17.89 13.93 -8.18
N ASN A 244 18.85 13.28 -7.53
CA ASN A 244 19.30 11.96 -7.95
C ASN A 244 18.51 10.87 -7.23
N VAL A 245 17.77 10.08 -7.98
CA VAL A 245 17.15 8.85 -7.47
C VAL A 245 18.11 7.70 -7.68
N THR A 246 18.55 7.05 -6.59
CA THR A 246 19.52 5.94 -6.65
C THR A 246 19.04 4.75 -5.86
N PHE A 247 19.29 3.55 -6.38
CA PHE A 247 18.95 2.28 -5.75
C PHE A 247 19.70 1.15 -6.47
N ASN A 248 19.69 -0.03 -5.88
CA ASN A 248 20.12 -1.28 -6.48
C ASN A 248 18.87 -2.11 -6.82
N ALA A 249 18.82 -2.74 -7.99
CA ALA A 249 17.71 -3.59 -8.38
C ALA A 249 18.18 -4.99 -8.80
N ALA A 250 17.40 -6.00 -8.45
CA ALA A 250 17.59 -7.37 -8.91
C ALA A 250 16.23 -8.02 -9.16
N ALA A 251 16.17 -8.90 -10.15
CA ALA A 251 14.99 -9.68 -10.46
C ALA A 251 15.45 -11.03 -11.02
N LEU A 252 14.64 -12.08 -10.86
CA LEU A 252 14.98 -13.41 -11.37
C LEU A 252 13.81 -14.05 -12.11
N LEU A 253 14.05 -14.35 -13.38
CA LEU A 253 13.16 -15.08 -14.27
C LEU A 253 13.95 -16.14 -15.06
N GLU A 254 13.25 -17.19 -15.48
CA GLU A 254 13.78 -18.12 -16.48
C GLU A 254 14.14 -17.38 -17.77
N GLU A 255 15.22 -17.79 -18.42
CA GLU A 255 15.74 -17.12 -19.63
C GLU A 255 14.70 -17.06 -20.75
N THR A 256 13.97 -18.16 -20.95
CA THR A 256 12.91 -18.29 -21.95
C THR A 256 11.55 -18.51 -21.30
N PRO A 257 10.45 -18.02 -21.90
CA PRO A 257 9.10 -18.29 -21.41
C PRO A 257 8.82 -19.80 -21.28
N THR A 258 8.17 -20.17 -20.19
CA THR A 258 7.71 -21.54 -19.90
C THR A 258 6.19 -21.64 -19.97
N GLU A 259 5.63 -22.84 -19.85
CA GLU A 259 4.18 -23.02 -19.68
C GLU A 259 3.65 -22.25 -18.46
N LEU A 260 4.43 -22.21 -17.36
CA LEU A 260 4.09 -21.42 -16.18
C LEU A 260 4.06 -19.93 -16.50
N THR A 261 5.07 -19.42 -17.22
CA THR A 261 5.12 -18.03 -17.70
C THR A 261 3.83 -17.67 -18.45
N GLU A 262 3.45 -18.49 -19.43
CA GLU A 262 2.24 -18.25 -20.23
C GLU A 262 0.96 -18.35 -19.41
N SER A 263 0.90 -19.28 -18.45
CA SER A 263 -0.26 -19.42 -17.56
C SER A 263 -0.47 -18.22 -16.63
N ILE A 264 0.57 -17.43 -16.37
CA ILE A 264 0.51 -16.25 -15.49
C ILE A 264 0.29 -14.98 -16.30
N ARG A 265 1.15 -14.72 -17.30
CA ARG A 265 1.14 -13.41 -17.99
C ARG A 265 -0.09 -13.19 -18.87
N ASN A 266 -0.75 -14.27 -19.31
CA ASN A 266 -1.97 -14.19 -20.13
C ASN A 266 -3.25 -14.06 -19.29
N LYS A 267 -3.17 -14.18 -17.95
CA LYS A 267 -4.30 -13.94 -17.06
C LYS A 267 -4.57 -12.46 -16.88
N ARG A 268 -5.82 -12.12 -16.57
CA ARG A 268 -6.17 -10.75 -16.21
C ARG A 268 -5.39 -10.32 -14.96
N LEU A 269 -5.16 -9.01 -14.80
CA LEU A 269 -4.44 -8.44 -13.65
C LEU A 269 -5.19 -8.65 -12.33
N ASP A 270 -6.51 -8.84 -12.40
CA ASP A 270 -7.38 -9.15 -11.27
C ASP A 270 -7.61 -10.66 -11.08
N GLU A 271 -6.75 -11.51 -11.64
CA GLU A 271 -6.75 -12.96 -11.43
C GLU A 271 -5.44 -13.44 -10.76
N LYS A 272 -5.51 -14.52 -9.97
CA LYS A 272 -4.34 -15.05 -9.26
C LYS A 272 -3.32 -15.73 -10.21
N PRO A 273 -2.01 -15.56 -9.97
CA PRO A 273 -1.42 -14.72 -8.93
C PRO A 273 -1.54 -13.23 -9.28
N TYR A 274 -1.97 -12.42 -8.32
CA TYR A 274 -2.24 -10.99 -8.56
C TYR A 274 -0.93 -10.21 -8.75
N TRP A 275 0.00 -10.41 -7.83
CA TRP A 275 1.37 -9.91 -7.92
C TRP A 275 2.28 -11.01 -8.44
N HIS A 276 3.00 -10.74 -9.53
CA HIS A 276 3.95 -11.70 -10.08
C HIS A 276 4.88 -11.06 -11.14
N LEU A 277 6.17 -11.29 -11.01
CA LEU A 277 7.19 -10.79 -11.95
C LEU A 277 6.97 -11.24 -13.40
N GLU A 278 6.47 -12.45 -13.63
CA GLU A 278 6.16 -12.91 -15.00
C GLU A 278 5.13 -12.05 -15.75
N ARG A 279 4.30 -11.27 -15.04
CA ARG A 279 3.40 -10.29 -15.68
C ARG A 279 4.16 -9.09 -16.27
N CYS A 280 5.39 -8.88 -15.81
CA CYS A 280 6.27 -7.77 -16.20
C CYS A 280 7.19 -8.14 -17.38
N ARG A 281 7.28 -9.43 -17.74
CA ARG A 281 8.19 -9.93 -18.77
C ARG A 281 7.91 -9.30 -20.13
N GLN A 282 8.94 -8.77 -20.77
CA GLN A 282 8.83 -8.22 -22.12
C GLN A 282 9.06 -9.28 -23.21
N GLY A 283 7.98 -9.66 -23.89
CA GLY A 283 8.04 -10.57 -25.04
C GLY A 283 8.64 -11.93 -24.67
N ALA A 284 9.60 -12.40 -25.46
CA ALA A 284 10.31 -13.66 -25.20
C ALA A 284 11.60 -13.49 -24.38
N THR A 285 11.93 -12.26 -23.98
CA THR A 285 13.13 -11.98 -23.16
C THR A 285 12.85 -12.24 -21.68
N ARG A 286 13.85 -12.05 -20.82
CA ARG A 286 13.68 -11.92 -19.36
C ARG A 286 13.84 -10.48 -18.87
N ASN A 287 13.64 -9.49 -19.75
CA ASN A 287 13.69 -8.09 -19.37
C ASN A 287 12.39 -7.70 -18.66
N VAL A 288 12.52 -6.88 -17.62
CA VAL A 288 11.41 -6.30 -16.86
C VAL A 288 11.60 -4.80 -16.68
N PRO A 289 10.53 -3.99 -16.70
CA PRO A 289 10.63 -2.54 -16.51
C PRO A 289 10.79 -2.17 -15.04
N VAL A 290 11.85 -1.42 -14.72
CA VAL A 290 11.98 -0.70 -13.45
C VAL A 290 11.53 0.73 -13.65
N GLU A 291 10.56 1.18 -12.86
CA GLU A 291 9.90 2.48 -12.99
C GLU A 291 10.21 3.38 -11.80
N ILE A 292 10.50 4.65 -12.08
CA ILE A 292 10.57 5.72 -11.08
C ILE A 292 9.25 6.47 -11.08
N ILE A 293 8.63 6.57 -9.91
CA ILE A 293 7.31 7.15 -9.72
C ILE A 293 7.45 8.49 -8.98
N VAL A 294 6.82 9.54 -9.50
CA VAL A 294 6.64 10.82 -8.81
C VAL A 294 5.16 11.14 -8.80
N ASN A 295 4.57 11.30 -7.62
CA ASN A 295 3.15 11.67 -7.46
C ASN A 295 2.16 10.75 -8.20
N GLY A 296 2.54 9.48 -8.33
CA GLY A 296 1.74 8.43 -9.00
C GLY A 296 2.08 8.22 -10.46
N GLU A 297 2.84 9.13 -11.07
CA GLU A 297 3.19 9.08 -12.50
C GLU A 297 4.58 8.47 -12.72
N VAL A 298 4.72 7.67 -13.78
CA VAL A 298 6.01 7.11 -14.21
C VAL A 298 6.81 8.21 -14.90
N VAL A 299 7.90 8.67 -14.28
CA VAL A 299 8.76 9.74 -14.84
C VAL A 299 10.01 9.20 -15.54
N ALA A 300 10.40 7.96 -15.24
CA ALA A 300 11.50 7.28 -15.91
C ALA A 300 11.28 5.76 -15.86
N THR A 301 11.77 5.07 -16.89
CA THR A 301 11.76 3.61 -16.98
C THR A 301 13.12 3.13 -17.48
N LYS A 302 13.63 2.05 -16.89
CA LYS A 302 14.81 1.34 -17.38
C LYS A 302 14.55 -0.16 -17.38
N GLU A 303 15.00 -0.84 -18.42
CA GLU A 303 14.93 -2.30 -18.49
C GLU A 303 16.00 -2.91 -17.58
N LEU A 304 15.60 -3.91 -16.79
CA LEU A 304 16.48 -4.78 -16.01
C LEU A 304 16.41 -6.18 -16.59
N VAL A 305 17.57 -6.80 -16.84
CA VAL A 305 17.64 -8.22 -17.19
C VAL A 305 17.42 -9.03 -15.91
N ALA A 306 16.33 -9.80 -15.83
CA ALA A 306 15.97 -10.55 -14.62
C ALA A 306 16.77 -11.85 -14.48
N ASP A 307 18.09 -11.75 -14.30
CA ASP A 307 19.02 -12.88 -14.19
C ASP A 307 19.59 -13.12 -12.79
N GLY A 308 19.08 -12.39 -11.79
CA GLY A 308 19.53 -12.43 -10.41
C GLY A 308 20.72 -11.52 -10.11
N HIS A 309 21.31 -10.84 -11.10
CA HIS A 309 22.34 -9.86 -10.85
C HIS A 309 21.76 -8.58 -10.21
N VAL A 310 22.53 -7.99 -9.30
CA VAL A 310 22.20 -6.71 -8.67
C VAL A 310 22.80 -5.59 -9.52
N GLU A 311 21.95 -4.76 -10.12
CA GLU A 311 22.35 -3.61 -10.92
C GLU A 311 22.11 -2.29 -10.15
N SER A 312 23.15 -1.47 -10.02
CA SER A 312 23.02 -0.12 -9.48
C SER A 312 22.45 0.83 -10.53
N MET A 313 21.46 1.62 -10.13
CA MET A 313 20.78 2.58 -11.00
C MET A 313 20.81 3.99 -10.42
N THR A 314 20.85 4.99 -11.29
CA THR A 314 20.80 6.41 -10.93
C THR A 314 20.04 7.16 -12.00
N PHE A 315 19.05 7.96 -11.58
CA PHE A 315 18.22 8.77 -12.46
C PHE A 315 18.20 10.21 -11.95
N PRO A 316 18.51 11.21 -12.80
CA PRO A 316 18.15 12.58 -12.51
C PRO A 316 16.64 12.73 -12.70
N VAL A 317 15.94 13.24 -11.68
CA VAL A 317 14.49 13.47 -11.70
C VAL A 317 14.21 14.91 -11.33
N GLU A 318 13.49 15.63 -12.20
CA GLU A 318 13.05 17.00 -11.92
C GLU A 318 11.91 17.00 -10.90
N ILE A 319 12.06 17.77 -9.82
CA ILE A 319 11.02 17.96 -8.81
C ILE A 319 10.58 19.43 -8.86
N SER A 320 9.39 19.65 -9.43
CA SER A 320 8.79 20.98 -9.60
C SER A 320 7.98 21.46 -8.39
N GLU A 321 7.51 20.53 -7.56
CA GLU A 321 6.66 20.78 -6.39
C GLU A 321 6.90 19.73 -5.30
N SER A 322 6.39 19.97 -4.09
CA SER A 322 6.46 18.97 -3.02
C SER A 322 5.79 17.67 -3.47
N SER A 323 6.56 16.59 -3.45
CA SER A 323 6.21 15.34 -4.12
C SER A 323 6.59 14.13 -3.28
N TRP A 324 6.08 12.96 -3.63
CA TRP A 324 6.61 11.69 -3.15
C TRP A 324 7.26 10.94 -4.32
N VAL A 325 8.37 10.25 -4.04
CA VAL A 325 9.16 9.51 -5.02
C VAL A 325 9.26 8.06 -4.59
N ALA A 326 9.00 7.12 -5.50
CA ALA A 326 9.12 5.68 -5.23
C ALA A 326 9.68 4.94 -6.46
N VAL A 327 10.06 3.68 -6.25
CA VAL A 327 10.54 2.78 -7.31
C VAL A 327 9.70 1.51 -7.31
N ARG A 328 9.39 1.00 -8.49
CA ARG A 328 8.62 -0.26 -8.62
C ARG A 328 9.01 -1.07 -9.86
N ILE A 329 8.64 -2.35 -9.83
CA ILE A 329 8.42 -3.17 -11.02
C ILE A 329 6.98 -3.63 -10.89
N LEU A 330 6.05 -3.14 -11.72
CA LEU A 330 4.62 -3.38 -11.54
C LEU A 330 4.17 -4.66 -12.27
N PRO A 331 3.50 -5.65 -11.62
CA PRO A 331 3.08 -5.73 -10.21
C PRO A 331 3.90 -6.75 -9.40
N SER A 332 5.22 -6.62 -9.35
CA SER A 332 6.11 -7.52 -8.61
C SER A 332 6.64 -6.91 -7.31
N VAL A 333 7.08 -5.65 -7.32
CA VAL A 333 7.68 -4.98 -6.15
C VAL A 333 7.37 -3.48 -6.12
N HIS A 334 7.22 -2.92 -4.93
CA HIS A 334 7.05 -1.49 -4.71
C HIS A 334 7.76 -1.02 -3.43
N THR A 335 8.52 0.08 -3.48
CA THR A 335 9.16 0.68 -2.30
C THR A 335 8.20 1.54 -1.48
N ASN A 336 8.48 1.74 -0.19
CA ASN A 336 7.97 2.93 0.48
C ASN A 336 8.54 4.21 -0.17
N PRO A 337 7.86 5.36 -0.07
CA PRO A 337 8.30 6.59 -0.72
C PRO A 337 9.34 7.37 0.10
N VAL A 338 10.16 8.14 -0.62
CA VAL A 338 10.84 9.33 -0.09
C VAL A 338 10.00 10.56 -0.43
N PHE A 339 9.66 11.35 0.58
CA PHE A 339 8.94 12.60 0.45
C PHE A 339 9.91 13.74 0.19
N VAL A 340 9.69 14.50 -0.86
CA VAL A 340 10.46 15.69 -1.21
C VAL A 340 9.60 16.90 -0.91
N GLN A 341 10.00 17.74 0.05
CA GLN A 341 9.30 18.98 0.41
C GLN A 341 10.06 20.17 -0.15
N ILE A 342 9.38 21.01 -0.95
CA ILE A 342 9.93 22.27 -1.45
C ILE A 342 9.44 23.42 -0.56
N GLY A 343 10.38 24.06 0.14
CA GLY A 343 10.10 25.02 1.19
C GLY A 343 9.23 24.41 2.29
N ASP A 344 8.29 25.20 2.82
CA ASP A 344 7.32 24.76 3.83
C ASP A 344 5.98 24.29 3.23
N LYS A 345 5.96 23.93 1.94
CA LYS A 345 4.73 23.48 1.28
C LYS A 345 4.54 21.98 1.49
N PRO A 346 3.38 21.53 1.99
CA PRO A 346 3.07 20.11 2.05
C PRO A 346 2.85 19.54 0.64
N ILE A 347 2.84 18.21 0.52
CA ILE A 347 2.47 17.54 -0.73
C ILE A 347 0.98 17.77 -0.99
N ARG A 348 0.69 18.35 -2.16
CA ARG A 348 -0.67 18.64 -2.68
C ARG A 348 -0.72 18.29 -4.17
N ALA A 349 -0.21 17.11 -4.49
CA ALA A 349 0.21 16.74 -5.83
C ALA A 349 -0.95 16.60 -6.84
N SER A 350 -2.17 16.35 -6.38
CA SER A 350 -3.32 16.22 -7.28
C SER A 350 -4.61 16.65 -6.61
N ARG A 351 -5.23 17.69 -7.16
CA ARG A 351 -6.57 18.15 -6.78
C ARG A 351 -7.61 17.08 -7.07
N ARG A 352 -7.49 16.37 -8.19
CA ARG A 352 -8.37 15.27 -8.58
C ARG A 352 -8.26 14.08 -7.63
N SER A 353 -7.06 13.78 -7.11
CA SER A 353 -6.87 12.76 -6.06
C SER A 353 -7.53 13.18 -4.74
N ALA A 354 -7.44 14.45 -4.37
CA ALA A 354 -8.12 14.97 -3.18
C ALA A 354 -9.66 14.91 -3.32
N GLU A 355 -10.20 15.23 -4.51
CA GLU A 355 -11.61 15.04 -4.82
C GLU A 355 -12.02 13.56 -4.79
N TRP A 356 -11.16 12.67 -5.32
CA TRP A 356 -11.38 11.23 -5.24
C TRP A 356 -11.44 10.78 -3.77
N CYS A 357 -10.50 11.18 -2.93
CA CYS A 357 -10.48 10.83 -1.50
C CYS A 357 -11.71 11.36 -0.76
N GLU A 358 -12.12 12.60 -1.02
CA GLU A 358 -13.34 13.19 -0.45
C GLU A 358 -14.59 12.37 -0.81
N ASN A 359 -14.68 11.92 -2.07
CA ASN A 359 -15.79 11.09 -2.54
C ASN A 359 -15.70 9.65 -1.99
N ALA A 360 -14.50 9.08 -1.89
CA ALA A 360 -14.27 7.77 -1.29
C ALA A 360 -14.71 7.71 0.16
N VAL A 361 -14.47 8.76 0.96
CA VAL A 361 -15.00 8.85 2.34
C VAL A 361 -16.53 8.75 2.35
N LYS A 362 -17.21 9.45 1.44
CA LYS A 362 -18.68 9.42 1.33
C LYS A 362 -19.21 8.04 0.93
N VAL A 363 -18.61 7.42 -0.09
CA VAL A 363 -19.01 6.07 -0.54
C VAL A 363 -18.75 5.03 0.54
N CYS A 364 -17.61 5.12 1.22
CA CYS A 364 -17.28 4.23 2.34
C CYS A 364 -18.29 4.40 3.49
N TRP A 365 -18.68 5.62 3.84
CA TRP A 365 -19.72 5.86 4.86
C TRP A 365 -21.03 5.17 4.50
N GLU A 366 -21.53 5.40 3.27
CA GLU A 366 -22.79 4.81 2.80
C GLU A 366 -22.74 3.27 2.81
N ALA A 367 -21.59 2.68 2.46
CA ALA A 367 -21.41 1.24 2.45
C ALA A 367 -21.36 0.62 3.87
N LYS A 368 -20.83 1.35 4.88
CA LYS A 368 -20.51 0.78 6.20
C LYS A 368 -21.43 1.20 7.34
N GLN A 369 -22.05 2.37 7.29
CA GLN A 369 -22.76 2.98 8.43
C GLN A 369 -23.83 2.10 9.08
N ASN A 370 -24.50 1.25 8.28
CA ASN A 370 -25.58 0.39 8.77
C ASN A 370 -25.08 -0.78 9.64
N ARG A 371 -23.78 -1.10 9.56
CA ARG A 371 -23.13 -2.13 10.38
C ARG A 371 -22.35 -1.54 11.57
N ILE A 372 -22.27 -0.22 11.66
CA ILE A 372 -21.78 0.48 12.85
C ILE A 372 -22.90 0.54 13.89
N ARG A 373 -22.58 0.18 15.12
CA ARG A 373 -23.52 0.15 16.25
C ARG A 373 -24.17 1.53 16.45
N PRO A 374 -25.48 1.58 16.77
CA PRO A 374 -26.20 2.85 16.90
C PRO A 374 -25.52 3.87 17.83
N GLU A 375 -25.00 3.41 18.97
CA GLU A 375 -24.33 4.24 19.97
C GLU A 375 -22.95 4.77 19.54
N GLU A 376 -22.32 4.16 18.52
CA GLU A 376 -21.02 4.57 17.99
C GLU A 376 -21.15 5.45 16.73
N ARG A 377 -22.35 5.47 16.12
CA ARG A 377 -22.56 6.05 14.79
C ARG A 377 -22.29 7.55 14.73
N ASP A 378 -22.61 8.30 15.77
CA ASP A 378 -22.36 9.75 15.82
C ASP A 378 -20.85 10.05 15.87
N ALA A 379 -20.10 9.30 16.69
CA ALA A 379 -18.64 9.42 16.76
C ALA A 379 -17.98 8.99 15.44
N ALA A 380 -18.46 7.91 14.83
CA ALA A 380 -18.01 7.47 13.52
C ALA A 380 -18.29 8.52 12.45
N LYS A 381 -19.52 9.04 12.38
CA LYS A 381 -19.88 10.06 11.40
C LYS A 381 -19.02 11.31 11.52
N LEU A 382 -18.75 11.77 12.75
CA LEU A 382 -17.86 12.90 13.00
C LEU A 382 -16.46 12.65 12.43
N ALA A 383 -15.89 11.46 12.65
CA ALA A 383 -14.58 11.13 12.13
C ALA A 383 -14.54 11.07 10.59
N TYR A 384 -15.58 10.52 9.95
CA TYR A 384 -15.75 10.55 8.50
C TYR A 384 -15.86 11.99 7.98
N ASP A 385 -16.66 12.84 8.62
CA ASP A 385 -16.81 14.25 8.23
C ASP A 385 -15.50 15.03 8.36
N GLN A 386 -14.73 14.76 9.42
CA GLN A 386 -13.40 15.33 9.60
C GLN A 386 -12.44 14.90 8.48
N ALA A 387 -12.43 13.61 8.11
CA ALA A 387 -11.63 13.12 6.99
C ALA A 387 -12.03 13.78 5.67
N ALA A 388 -13.33 13.87 5.37
CA ALA A 388 -13.83 14.55 4.17
C ALA A 388 -13.44 16.05 4.16
N ALA A 389 -13.51 16.73 5.30
CA ALA A 389 -13.10 18.13 5.42
C ALA A 389 -11.60 18.33 5.18
N ILE A 390 -10.76 17.41 5.67
CA ILE A 390 -9.31 17.41 5.40
C ILE A 390 -9.06 17.29 3.89
N TYR A 391 -9.68 16.33 3.21
CA TYR A 391 -9.52 16.18 1.76
C TYR A 391 -10.08 17.37 0.97
N SER A 392 -11.21 17.96 1.39
CA SER A 392 -11.75 19.18 0.75
C SER A 392 -10.77 20.34 0.87
N LYS A 393 -10.16 20.54 2.05
CA LYS A 393 -9.12 21.57 2.23
C LYS A 393 -7.90 21.32 1.34
N ILE A 394 -7.42 20.08 1.28
CA ILE A 394 -6.31 19.68 0.41
C ILE A 394 -6.65 19.94 -1.07
N ARG A 395 -7.87 19.65 -1.49
CA ARG A 395 -8.37 19.92 -2.85
C ARG A 395 -8.36 21.41 -3.18
N GLU A 396 -8.71 22.26 -2.22
CA GLU A 396 -8.67 23.72 -2.37
C GLU A 396 -7.24 24.27 -2.44
N GLU A 397 -6.30 23.68 -1.69
CA GLU A 397 -4.88 24.05 -1.66
C GLU A 397 -4.11 23.55 -2.89
N ALA A 398 -4.49 22.41 -3.46
CA ALA A 398 -3.84 21.81 -4.62
C ALA A 398 -4.02 22.65 -5.90
N ALA A 399 -2.96 22.73 -6.70
CA ALA A 399 -3.03 23.33 -8.02
C ALA A 399 -4.04 22.57 -8.90
N LYS A 400 -4.60 23.25 -9.91
CA LYS A 400 -5.50 22.59 -10.87
C LYS A 400 -4.67 21.62 -11.73
N ASP A 401 -5.07 20.36 -11.74
CA ASP A 401 -4.51 19.28 -12.54
C ASP A 401 -5.28 19.02 -13.84
#